data_AF-A0A1L9VMP2-F1
#
_entry.id   AF-A0A1L9VMP2-F1
#
_cell.length_a   1.000
_cell.length_b   1.000
_cell.length_c   1.000
_cell.angle_alpha   90.00
_cell.angle_beta   90.00
_cell.angle_gamma   90.00
#
_symmetry.space_group_name_H-M   'P 1'
#
loop_
_entity.id
_entity.type
_entity.pdbx_description
1 polymer ?
#
loop_
_entity_poly.entity_id
_entity_poly.type
_entity_poly.pdbx_seq_one_letter_code
_entity_poly.pdbx_strand_id
1 'polypeptide(L)'
;MAENEPTVLRKDQLEISLHNEKKLIKEGTIKDDNPLDLSQPFEELCNACRQGDLKVCQEKITEGVNVNARDPYDYTPLILASLCGHFEVVRLLLESGALCERDTFQGERCLYNALNDRIRNLLLEYDYSKSTDPLQPLAAHISSLLVRDQPVTSDIVVTADDESLHLHKFILAARSPYFRQKLAAAPDSTTWRLPSHIPPQAFVAAIKYLYLGEAPRELRSGPGTGFTESEVFAGIDKIAKHLEMQSLLDSMLDSGDRRMARQRRTIEISRGRDHLEEWFRENVLRNRVVVEPSKADQVKWDRNNAVFADILLRADELPEGLEENTNDVEQQSDQNDDNVQKSTLFPCHRAVLLRSEFFHAMFSSGFREAHVSDHLKIIDVDCSPEVLEIVLAFLYTEKTDFSLDVAVDVLFAADMLFIEKLKTKAAVVISTLGSGNMSQAEAARTRGGAEEDELDIYSIVRAAWLTRVQRLEEFAARYLAYRLEAHIDTPEFAELIEESAFRVQGRQETDTIEMLDDIRFYLGERFRLRFDDAGVQEMMEREVQSKNVEVDAAEDVSKITDGVKTLEIPKTAEKGADVAQVAAHKQPQEGQEVPEFETLDGEVTNDEFSKDAINYQILMDKLDQLLGNLNLEA
;
A
#
# COMPACT_ATOMS: atom_id res chain seq x y z
N MET A 1 -22.78 23.98 -22.17
CA MET A 1 -22.00 24.53 -21.05
C MET A 1 -22.97 25.26 -20.13
N ALA A 2 -23.29 24.65 -19.00
CA ALA A 2 -23.91 25.32 -17.87
C ALA A 2 -23.00 25.02 -16.69
N GLU A 3 -22.36 26.06 -16.16
CA GLU A 3 -21.59 26.00 -14.93
C GLU A 3 -22.56 25.61 -13.81
N ASN A 4 -22.37 24.43 -13.22
CA ASN A 4 -23.05 24.04 -11.99
C ASN A 4 -22.45 24.88 -10.86
N GLU A 5 -23.03 26.06 -10.61
CA GLU A 5 -22.86 26.71 -9.31
C GLU A 5 -23.34 25.74 -8.22
N PRO A 6 -22.61 25.55 -7.11
CA PRO A 6 -23.07 24.71 -6.02
C PRO A 6 -24.31 25.39 -5.41
N THR A 7 -25.49 24.86 -5.71
CA THR A 7 -26.74 25.31 -5.10
C THR A 7 -26.70 24.96 -3.62
N VAL A 8 -26.34 25.92 -2.77
CA VAL A 8 -26.39 25.77 -1.32
C VAL A 8 -27.85 25.55 -0.93
N LEU A 9 -28.17 24.32 -0.54
CA LEU A 9 -29.51 23.93 -0.13
C LEU A 9 -29.87 24.60 1.19
N ARG A 10 -31.13 25.04 1.34
CA ARG A 10 -31.63 25.53 2.64
C ARG A 10 -31.72 24.38 3.64
N LYS A 11 -31.63 24.66 4.94
CA LYS A 11 -31.71 23.66 6.02
C LYS A 11 -32.86 22.67 5.83
N ASP A 12 -34.06 23.15 5.55
CA ASP A 12 -35.25 22.30 5.37
C ASP A 12 -35.11 21.37 4.14
N GLN A 13 -34.46 21.86 3.07
CA GLN A 13 -34.19 21.07 1.87
C GLN A 13 -33.10 20.02 2.13
N LEU A 14 -32.09 20.36 2.95
CA LEU A 14 -31.06 19.42 3.40
C LEU A 14 -31.66 18.31 4.27
N GLU A 15 -32.55 18.65 5.21
CA GLU A 15 -33.22 17.67 6.06
C GLU A 15 -34.11 16.71 5.26
N ILE A 16 -34.85 17.23 4.28
CA ILE A 16 -35.65 16.41 3.35
C ILE A 16 -34.75 15.54 2.47
N SER A 17 -33.66 16.09 1.93
CA SER A 17 -32.69 15.33 1.13
C SER A 17 -32.07 14.20 1.95
N LEU A 18 -31.62 14.48 3.17
CA LEU A 18 -31.02 13.50 4.08
C LEU A 18 -32.02 12.44 4.53
N HIS A 19 -33.29 12.81 4.71
CA HIS A 19 -34.35 11.85 5.02
C HIS A 19 -34.63 10.91 3.84
N ASN A 20 -34.72 11.46 2.62
CA ASN A 20 -34.90 10.67 1.41
C ASN A 20 -33.69 9.76 1.15
N GLU A 21 -32.48 10.26 1.37
CA GLU A 21 -31.25 9.49 1.26
C GLU A 21 -31.21 8.34 2.28
N LYS A 22 -31.49 8.61 3.56
CA LYS A 22 -31.60 7.56 4.60
C LYS A 22 -32.65 6.51 4.26
N LYS A 23 -33.76 6.93 3.63
CA LYS A 23 -34.80 6.01 3.17
C LYS A 23 -34.29 5.14 2.02
N LEU A 24 -33.61 5.72 1.03
CA LEU A 24 -33.01 4.99 -0.10
C LEU A 24 -31.90 4.02 0.35
N ILE A 25 -31.11 4.39 1.37
CA ILE A 25 -30.12 3.53 2.02
C ILE A 25 -30.82 2.36 2.73
N LYS A 26 -31.89 2.64 3.49
CA LYS A 26 -32.68 1.60 4.18
C LYS A 26 -33.37 0.64 3.22
N GLU A 27 -33.76 1.13 2.05
CA GLU A 27 -34.30 0.34 0.94
C GLU A 27 -33.22 -0.42 0.16
N GLY A 28 -31.93 -0.21 0.47
CA GLY A 28 -30.79 -0.88 -0.16
C GLY A 28 -30.45 -0.37 -1.56
N THR A 29 -31.03 0.77 -1.97
CA THR A 29 -30.84 1.34 -3.31
C THR A 29 -29.50 2.07 -3.41
N ILE A 30 -29.14 2.84 -2.38
CA ILE A 30 -27.85 3.53 -2.23
C ILE A 30 -27.03 2.83 -1.14
N LYS A 31 -25.72 2.65 -1.35
CA LYS A 31 -24.79 2.19 -0.31
C LYS A 31 -24.53 3.34 0.66
N ASP A 32 -24.66 3.06 1.95
CA ASP A 32 -24.14 3.97 2.96
C ASP A 32 -22.63 4.05 2.78
N ASP A 33 -22.08 5.26 2.62
CA ASP A 33 -20.63 5.45 2.48
C ASP A 33 -19.93 5.10 3.80
N ASN A 34 -20.65 5.27 4.93
CA ASN A 34 -20.16 4.94 6.26
C ASN A 34 -21.20 4.07 7.01
N PRO A 35 -21.33 2.78 6.64
CA PRO A 35 -22.31 1.90 7.26
C PRO A 35 -21.97 1.67 8.73
N LEU A 36 -22.99 1.52 9.58
CA LEU A 36 -22.80 1.06 10.95
C LEU A 36 -22.37 -0.41 10.92
N ASP A 37 -21.17 -0.70 11.43
CA ASP A 37 -20.66 -2.07 11.55
C ASP A 37 -20.50 -2.42 13.03
N LEU A 38 -21.13 -3.53 13.42
CA LEU A 38 -21.13 -4.07 14.79
C LEU A 38 -20.47 -5.45 14.84
N SER A 39 -19.77 -5.83 13.76
CA SER A 39 -19.04 -7.09 13.70
C SER A 39 -17.83 -7.04 14.63
N GLN A 40 -17.50 -8.20 15.21
CA GLN A 40 -16.34 -8.34 16.08
C GLN A 40 -15.02 -7.94 15.39
N PRO A 41 -14.75 -8.31 14.12
CA PRO A 41 -13.54 -7.87 13.42
C PRO A 41 -13.44 -6.36 13.26
N PHE A 42 -14.57 -5.66 13.07
CA PHE A 42 -14.58 -4.20 13.00
C PHE A 42 -14.34 -3.55 14.37
N GLU A 43 -14.93 -4.10 15.44
CA GLU A 43 -14.64 -3.64 16.80
C GLU A 43 -13.15 -3.81 17.16
N GLU A 44 -12.55 -4.93 16.78
CA GLU A 44 -11.11 -5.20 16.91
C GLU A 44 -10.28 -4.15 16.14
N LEU A 45 -10.64 -3.82 14.89
CA LEU A 45 -10.00 -2.76 14.11
C LEU A 45 -10.13 -1.39 14.80
N CYS A 46 -11.31 -1.03 15.30
CA CYS A 46 -11.51 0.23 16.02
C CYS A 46 -10.67 0.32 17.29
N ASN A 47 -10.56 -0.77 18.05
CA ASN A 47 -9.73 -0.83 19.24
C ASN A 47 -8.24 -0.71 18.90
N ALA A 48 -7.79 -1.41 17.86
CA ALA A 48 -6.44 -1.30 17.34
C ALA A 48 -6.11 0.15 16.91
N CYS A 49 -7.05 0.83 16.23
CA CYS A 49 -6.90 2.23 15.83
C CYS A 49 -6.79 3.19 17.02
N ARG A 50 -7.46 2.90 18.15
CA ARG A 50 -7.34 3.70 19.38
C ARG A 50 -6.00 3.48 20.09
N GLN A 51 -5.51 2.24 20.07
CA GLN A 51 -4.26 1.86 20.72
C GLN A 51 -3.02 2.18 19.88
N GLY A 52 -3.18 2.37 18.56
CA GLY A 52 -2.06 2.52 17.64
C GLY A 52 -1.47 1.18 17.18
N ASP A 53 -2.21 0.09 17.36
CA ASP A 53 -1.76 -1.26 16.99
C ASP A 53 -1.84 -1.45 15.47
N LEU A 54 -0.74 -1.15 14.79
CA LEU A 54 -0.63 -1.21 13.33
C LEU A 54 -0.82 -2.64 12.80
N LYS A 55 -0.35 -3.66 13.53
CA LYS A 55 -0.40 -5.06 13.10
C LYS A 55 -1.84 -5.56 13.07
N VAL A 56 -2.57 -5.38 14.17
CA VAL A 56 -3.98 -5.76 14.24
C VAL A 56 -4.80 -4.94 13.24
N CYS A 57 -4.50 -3.65 13.06
CA CYS A 57 -5.14 -2.85 12.01
C CYS A 57 -4.99 -3.50 10.63
N GLN A 58 -3.78 -3.90 10.25
CA GLN A 58 -3.51 -4.52 8.96
C GLN A 58 -4.16 -5.90 8.81
N GLU A 59 -4.07 -6.76 9.84
CA GLU A 59 -4.70 -8.08 9.83
C GLU A 59 -6.21 -7.94 9.54
N LYS A 60 -6.89 -7.04 10.26
CA LYS A 60 -8.32 -6.78 10.06
C LYS A 60 -8.62 -6.17 8.69
N ILE A 61 -7.78 -5.24 8.21
CA ILE A 61 -7.93 -4.68 6.85
C ILE A 61 -7.77 -5.78 5.78
N THR A 62 -6.81 -6.69 5.96
CA THR A 62 -6.53 -7.80 5.04
C THR A 62 -7.64 -8.85 5.08
N GLU A 63 -8.25 -9.08 6.25
CA GLU A 63 -9.49 -9.87 6.40
C GLU A 63 -10.69 -9.26 5.63
N GLY A 64 -10.55 -8.04 5.11
CA GLY A 64 -11.56 -7.36 4.29
C GLY A 64 -12.55 -6.52 5.11
N VAL A 65 -12.18 -6.14 6.34
CA VAL A 65 -12.99 -5.23 7.16
C VAL A 65 -13.14 -3.88 6.46
N ASN A 66 -14.36 -3.33 6.48
CA ASN A 66 -14.63 -2.05 5.84
C ASN A 66 -14.03 -0.88 6.64
N VAL A 67 -12.92 -0.32 6.16
CA VAL A 67 -12.22 0.82 6.77
C VAL A 67 -13.04 2.11 6.85
N ASN A 68 -14.12 2.21 6.07
CA ASN A 68 -15.02 3.36 6.04
C ASN A 68 -16.29 3.16 6.87
N ALA A 69 -16.48 1.99 7.50
CA ALA A 69 -17.60 1.79 8.42
C ALA A 69 -17.46 2.67 9.67
N ARG A 70 -18.57 2.85 10.38
CA ARG A 70 -18.64 3.61 11.64
C ARG A 70 -19.03 2.72 12.81
N ASP A 71 -18.48 3.05 13.97
CA ASP A 71 -18.82 2.46 15.24
C ASP A 71 -20.17 2.99 15.80
N PRO A 72 -20.66 2.47 16.94
CA PRO A 72 -21.89 2.96 17.58
C PRO A 72 -21.89 4.45 17.95
N TYR A 73 -20.73 5.11 17.93
CA TYR A 73 -20.52 6.51 18.28
C TYR A 73 -20.29 7.39 17.05
N ASP A 74 -20.60 6.88 15.85
CA ASP A 74 -20.39 7.53 14.57
C ASP A 74 -18.92 7.87 14.26
N TYR A 75 -17.96 7.15 14.85
CA TYR A 75 -16.54 7.27 14.51
C TYR A 75 -16.12 6.21 13.49
N THR A 76 -15.42 6.65 12.45
CA THR A 76 -14.70 5.74 11.55
C THR A 76 -13.33 5.39 12.15
N PRO A 77 -12.73 4.25 11.76
CA PRO A 77 -11.35 3.89 12.15
C PRO A 77 -10.35 5.05 11.95
N LEU A 78 -10.49 5.79 10.83
CA LEU A 78 -9.63 6.93 10.52
C LEU A 78 -9.78 8.07 11.54
N ILE A 79 -11.02 8.38 11.98
CA ILE A 79 -11.23 9.40 13.00
C ILE A 79 -10.65 8.95 14.33
N LEU A 80 -10.77 7.67 14.70
CA LEU A 80 -10.20 7.13 15.93
C LEU A 80 -8.66 7.26 15.94
N ALA A 81 -8.00 6.84 14.86
CA ALA A 81 -6.55 6.95 14.74
C ALA A 81 -6.07 8.42 14.73
N SER A 82 -6.81 9.30 14.04
CA SER A 82 -6.52 10.74 13.99
C SER A 82 -6.65 11.41 15.36
N LEU A 83 -7.73 11.07 16.10
CA LEU A 83 -8.01 11.55 17.46
C LEU A 83 -6.97 11.09 18.47
N CYS A 84 -6.49 9.86 18.34
CA CYS A 84 -5.51 9.27 19.25
C CYS A 84 -4.05 9.60 18.86
N GLY A 85 -3.81 10.26 17.73
CA GLY A 85 -2.47 10.72 17.34
C GLY A 85 -1.59 9.69 16.66
N HIS A 86 -2.16 8.59 16.18
CA HIS A 86 -1.40 7.46 15.61
C HIS A 86 -1.12 7.69 14.12
N PHE A 87 -0.06 8.43 13.81
CA PHE A 87 0.30 8.86 12.45
C PHE A 87 0.43 7.68 11.48
N GLU A 88 1.10 6.61 11.88
CA GLU A 88 1.33 5.41 11.07
C GLU A 88 0.02 4.69 10.74
N VAL A 89 -0.89 4.60 11.70
CA VAL A 89 -2.22 4.01 11.51
C VAL A 89 -3.08 4.89 10.59
N VAL A 90 -3.04 6.22 10.75
CA VAL A 90 -3.72 7.15 9.84
C VAL A 90 -3.20 6.96 8.41
N ARG A 91 -1.87 6.90 8.22
CA ARG A 91 -1.26 6.67 6.91
C ARG A 91 -1.70 5.33 6.32
N LEU A 92 -1.67 4.25 7.10
CA LEU A 92 -2.11 2.92 6.67
C LEU A 92 -3.58 2.94 6.22
N LEU A 93 -4.47 3.57 7.00
CA LEU A 93 -5.89 3.65 6.68
C LEU A 93 -6.14 4.43 5.39
N LEU A 94 -5.45 5.56 5.19
CA LEU A 94 -5.54 6.34 3.94
C LEU A 94 -5.05 5.52 2.74
N GLU A 95 -3.90 4.86 2.86
CA GLU A 95 -3.34 3.95 1.84
C GLU A 95 -4.28 2.78 1.54
N SER A 96 -5.03 2.33 2.55
CA SER A 96 -6.05 1.27 2.46
C SER A 96 -7.41 1.75 1.94
N GLY A 97 -7.51 3.02 1.52
CA GLY A 97 -8.74 3.58 0.92
C GLY A 97 -9.74 4.17 1.91
N ALA A 98 -9.29 4.58 3.09
CA ALA A 98 -10.12 5.37 4.01
C ALA A 98 -10.46 6.74 3.40
N LEU A 99 -11.73 7.13 3.49
CA LEU A 99 -12.27 8.34 2.90
C LEU A 99 -12.11 9.52 3.86
N CYS A 100 -11.31 10.51 3.48
CA CYS A 100 -11.18 11.80 4.17
C CYS A 100 -11.61 12.95 3.26
N GLU A 101 -12.89 12.99 2.89
CA GLU A 101 -13.43 14.05 2.04
C GLU A 101 -13.68 15.33 2.84
N ARG A 102 -13.01 16.42 2.46
CA ARG A 102 -13.02 17.70 3.18
C ARG A 102 -14.40 18.36 3.33
N ASP A 103 -15.34 18.01 2.46
CA ASP A 103 -16.70 18.56 2.44
C ASP A 103 -17.74 17.59 3.00
N THR A 104 -17.29 16.52 3.69
CA THR A 104 -18.18 15.55 4.35
C THR A 104 -18.11 15.68 5.85
N PHE A 105 -19.22 15.34 6.50
CA PHE A 105 -19.32 15.31 7.96
C PHE A 105 -18.21 14.45 8.61
N GLN A 106 -17.81 13.35 7.97
CA GLN A 106 -16.75 12.48 8.51
C GLN A 106 -15.33 13.05 8.25
N GLY A 107 -15.06 13.58 7.06
CA GLY A 107 -13.74 14.16 6.76
C GLY A 107 -13.46 15.43 7.55
N GLU A 108 -14.45 16.31 7.73
CA GLU A 108 -14.31 17.49 8.62
C GLU A 108 -14.01 17.08 10.07
N ARG A 109 -14.69 16.04 10.58
CA ARG A 109 -14.42 15.50 11.92
C ARG A 109 -13.03 14.90 12.02
N CYS A 110 -12.55 14.23 10.97
CA CYS A 110 -11.21 13.65 10.95
C CYS A 110 -10.12 14.74 11.03
N LEU A 111 -10.30 15.84 10.29
CA LEU A 111 -9.39 17.00 10.30
C LEU A 111 -9.44 17.78 11.61
N TYR A 112 -10.65 17.99 12.16
CA TYR A 112 -10.84 18.69 13.43
C TYR A 112 -10.23 17.91 14.60
N ASN A 113 -10.38 16.58 14.60
CA ASN A 113 -9.86 15.71 15.65
C ASN A 113 -8.40 15.30 15.45
N ALA A 114 -7.69 15.80 14.43
CA ALA A 114 -6.26 15.49 14.29
C ALA A 114 -5.49 15.98 15.51
N LEU A 115 -4.86 15.06 16.26
CA LEU A 115 -4.13 15.38 17.48
C LEU A 115 -2.95 16.34 17.21
N ASN A 116 -2.21 16.08 16.12
CA ASN A 116 -0.97 16.79 15.78
C ASN A 116 -1.03 17.39 14.36
N ASP A 117 -0.31 18.49 14.13
CA ASP A 117 -0.24 19.14 12.82
C ASP A 117 0.35 18.23 11.72
N ARG A 118 1.22 17.28 12.09
CA ARG A 118 1.74 16.24 11.18
C ARG A 118 0.60 15.40 10.56
N ILE A 119 -0.36 14.97 11.38
CA ILE A 119 -1.54 14.21 10.92
C ILE A 119 -2.46 15.10 10.10
N ARG A 120 -2.68 16.34 10.55
CA ARG A 120 -3.51 17.31 9.83
C ARG A 120 -2.96 17.58 8.43
N ASN A 121 -1.64 17.79 8.31
CA ASN A 121 -0.98 18.02 7.03
C ASN A 121 -1.08 16.79 6.13
N LEU A 122 -0.90 15.57 6.66
CA LEU A 122 -1.10 14.34 5.89
C LEU A 122 -2.53 14.25 5.34
N LEU A 123 -3.55 14.50 6.16
CA LEU A 123 -4.96 14.47 5.75
C LEU A 123 -5.29 15.57 4.73
N LEU A 124 -4.61 16.72 4.80
CA LEU A 124 -4.74 17.79 3.80
C LEU A 124 -4.00 17.43 2.52
N GLU A 125 -2.79 16.90 2.56
CA GLU A 125 -2.04 16.52 1.36
C GLU A 125 -2.71 15.37 0.61
N TYR A 126 -3.45 14.51 1.32
CA TYR A 126 -4.12 13.37 0.72
C TYR A 126 -5.26 13.79 -0.23
N ASP A 127 -5.04 13.59 -1.52
CA ASP A 127 -5.99 13.92 -2.58
C ASP A 127 -7.07 12.83 -2.68
N TYR A 128 -8.16 13.01 -1.95
CA TYR A 128 -9.34 12.12 -1.97
C TYR A 128 -10.04 12.07 -3.33
N SER A 129 -9.83 13.05 -4.23
CA SER A 129 -10.33 12.98 -5.61
C SER A 129 -9.63 11.89 -6.44
N LYS A 130 -8.45 11.45 -5.97
CA LYS A 130 -7.67 10.31 -6.46
C LYS A 130 -7.87 9.04 -5.64
N SER A 131 -8.83 8.99 -4.70
CA SER A 131 -9.44 7.73 -4.22
C SER A 131 -10.18 7.08 -5.39
N THR A 132 -9.40 6.73 -6.40
CA THR A 132 -9.79 6.04 -7.60
C THR A 132 -10.16 4.66 -7.13
N ASP A 133 -11.32 4.17 -7.55
CA ASP A 133 -11.69 2.76 -7.36
C ASP A 133 -10.43 1.90 -7.55
N PRO A 134 -10.02 1.08 -6.55
CA PRO A 134 -8.76 0.33 -6.62
C PRO A 134 -8.69 -0.54 -7.89
N LEU A 135 -9.85 -0.92 -8.44
CA LEU A 135 -9.98 -1.71 -9.66
C LEU A 135 -10.00 -0.87 -10.95
N GLN A 136 -10.00 0.45 -10.88
CA GLN A 136 -9.98 1.31 -12.05
C GLN A 136 -8.79 1.08 -13.00
N PRO A 137 -7.55 0.84 -12.53
CA PRO A 137 -6.45 0.50 -13.43
C PRO A 137 -6.70 -0.81 -14.19
N LEU A 138 -7.26 -1.83 -13.52
CA LEU A 138 -7.65 -3.08 -14.16
C LEU A 138 -8.73 -2.83 -15.23
N ALA A 139 -9.77 -2.06 -14.88
CA ALA A 139 -10.84 -1.71 -15.80
C ALA A 139 -10.34 -0.89 -17.01
N ALA A 140 -9.44 0.05 -16.77
CA ALA A 140 -8.80 0.88 -17.80
C ALA A 140 -7.94 0.03 -18.74
N HIS A 141 -7.12 -0.88 -18.19
CA HIS A 141 -6.32 -1.82 -18.98
C HIS A 141 -7.21 -2.67 -19.88
N ILE A 142 -8.20 -3.35 -19.31
CA ILE A 142 -9.09 -4.23 -20.08
C ILE A 142 -9.81 -3.43 -21.15
N SER A 143 -10.36 -2.26 -20.82
CA SER A 143 -11.03 -1.39 -21.79
C SER A 143 -10.10 -0.96 -22.93
N SER A 144 -8.83 -0.70 -22.63
CA SER A 144 -7.83 -0.28 -23.63
C SER A 144 -7.54 -1.36 -24.67
N LEU A 145 -7.77 -2.64 -24.35
CA LEU A 145 -7.59 -3.75 -25.29
C LEU A 145 -8.52 -3.67 -26.52
N LEU A 146 -9.63 -2.94 -26.43
CA LEU A 146 -10.54 -2.74 -27.57
C LEU A 146 -9.98 -1.79 -28.64
N VAL A 147 -9.04 -0.93 -28.28
CA VAL A 147 -8.52 0.15 -29.14
C VAL A 147 -7.02 0.00 -29.38
N ARG A 148 -6.35 -0.92 -28.66
CA ARG A 148 -4.91 -1.12 -28.79
C ARG A 148 -4.58 -1.83 -30.10
N ASP A 149 -3.78 -1.17 -30.93
CA ASP A 149 -3.31 -1.72 -32.21
C ASP A 149 -2.04 -2.59 -32.07
N GLN A 150 -1.18 -2.29 -31.09
CA GLN A 150 0.07 -3.01 -30.85
C GLN A 150 0.36 -3.22 -29.36
N PRO A 151 0.86 -4.40 -28.96
CA PRO A 151 0.98 -5.62 -29.76
C PRO A 151 -0.41 -6.28 -29.98
N VAL A 152 -0.56 -7.02 -31.09
CA VAL A 152 -1.83 -7.67 -31.43
C VAL A 152 -2.03 -8.90 -30.56
N THR A 153 -3.04 -8.86 -29.68
CA THR A 153 -3.39 -9.95 -28.76
C THR A 153 -4.78 -10.55 -28.99
N SER A 154 -5.52 -10.06 -29.98
CA SER A 154 -6.86 -10.57 -30.29
C SER A 154 -6.82 -11.96 -30.92
N ASP A 155 -7.77 -12.80 -30.56
CA ASP A 155 -7.87 -14.22 -30.97
C ASP A 155 -9.23 -14.57 -31.59
N ILE A 156 -10.18 -13.63 -31.62
CA ILE A 156 -11.49 -13.78 -32.26
C ILE A 156 -11.96 -12.47 -32.89
N VAL A 157 -12.51 -12.56 -34.09
CA VAL A 157 -13.12 -11.42 -34.80
C VAL A 157 -14.64 -11.59 -34.78
N VAL A 158 -15.34 -10.58 -34.28
CA VAL A 158 -16.79 -10.51 -34.38
C VAL A 158 -17.20 -9.56 -35.49
N THR A 159 -17.97 -10.06 -36.45
CA THR A 159 -18.51 -9.27 -37.56
C THR A 159 -19.99 -8.95 -37.35
N ALA A 160 -20.36 -7.67 -37.41
CA ALA A 160 -21.72 -7.17 -37.40
C ALA A 160 -21.92 -6.28 -38.64
N ASP A 161 -22.70 -6.75 -39.60
CA ASP A 161 -22.86 -6.12 -40.93
C ASP A 161 -21.52 -5.76 -41.59
N ASP A 162 -21.17 -4.47 -41.64
CA ASP A 162 -19.92 -3.95 -42.23
C ASP A 162 -18.79 -3.68 -41.20
N GLU A 163 -19.07 -3.84 -39.90
CA GLU A 163 -18.10 -3.61 -38.82
C GLU A 163 -17.48 -4.92 -38.30
N SER A 164 -16.16 -4.93 -38.13
CA SER A 164 -15.41 -6.04 -37.52
C SER A 164 -14.72 -5.59 -36.25
N LEU A 165 -14.98 -6.29 -35.14
CA LEU A 165 -14.35 -6.04 -33.85
C LEU A 165 -13.37 -7.17 -33.51
N HIS A 166 -12.14 -6.78 -33.15
CA HIS A 166 -11.09 -7.68 -32.69
C HIS A 166 -11.19 -7.84 -31.18
N LEU A 167 -11.43 -9.08 -30.71
CA LEU A 167 -11.74 -9.39 -29.30
C LEU A 167 -10.89 -10.55 -28.78
N HIS A 168 -11.08 -10.87 -27.50
CA HIS A 168 -10.37 -11.89 -26.74
C HIS A 168 -11.35 -12.95 -26.22
N LYS A 169 -11.14 -14.23 -26.56
CA LYS A 169 -12.00 -15.36 -26.18
C LYS A 169 -12.10 -15.50 -24.67
N PHE A 170 -10.98 -15.36 -23.94
CA PHE A 170 -10.98 -15.51 -22.50
C PHE A 170 -11.86 -14.46 -21.80
N ILE A 171 -11.85 -13.19 -22.25
CA ILE A 171 -12.71 -12.13 -21.69
C ILE A 171 -14.17 -12.44 -21.95
N LEU A 172 -14.50 -12.84 -23.19
CA LEU A 172 -15.87 -13.20 -23.57
C LEU A 172 -16.37 -14.40 -22.75
N ALA A 173 -15.56 -15.45 -22.63
CA ALA A 173 -15.89 -16.66 -21.87
C ALA A 173 -15.99 -16.40 -20.35
N ALA A 174 -15.13 -15.54 -19.81
CA ALA A 174 -15.20 -15.15 -18.40
C ALA A 174 -16.48 -14.37 -18.10
N ARG A 175 -16.83 -13.41 -18.95
CA ARG A 175 -17.87 -12.41 -18.67
C ARG A 175 -19.26 -12.74 -19.22
N SER A 176 -19.39 -13.70 -20.12
CA SER A 176 -20.67 -14.12 -20.70
C SER A 176 -20.82 -15.65 -20.69
N PRO A 177 -21.81 -16.19 -19.97
CA PRO A 177 -22.09 -17.63 -19.96
C PRO A 177 -22.37 -18.20 -21.36
N TYR A 178 -23.05 -17.43 -22.22
CA TYR A 178 -23.29 -17.78 -23.62
C TYR A 178 -21.98 -18.03 -24.38
N PHE A 179 -21.03 -17.09 -24.29
CA PHE A 179 -19.72 -17.25 -24.95
C PHE A 179 -18.91 -18.38 -24.32
N ARG A 180 -19.00 -18.56 -22.99
CA ARG A 180 -18.37 -19.68 -22.28
C ARG A 180 -18.81 -21.02 -22.87
N GLN A 181 -20.12 -21.25 -23.00
CA GLN A 181 -20.67 -22.49 -23.55
C GLN A 181 -20.32 -22.67 -25.03
N LYS A 182 -20.42 -21.60 -25.83
CA LYS A 182 -20.18 -21.65 -27.27
C LYS A 182 -18.70 -21.91 -27.61
N LEU A 183 -17.79 -21.23 -26.92
CA LEU A 183 -16.35 -21.38 -27.13
C LEU A 183 -15.84 -22.70 -26.56
N ALA A 184 -16.45 -23.23 -25.50
CA ALA A 184 -16.16 -24.59 -25.03
C ALA A 184 -16.55 -25.66 -26.07
N ALA A 185 -17.65 -25.47 -26.79
CA ALA A 185 -18.07 -26.40 -27.85
C ALA A 185 -17.23 -26.28 -29.14
N ALA A 186 -16.67 -25.10 -29.43
CA ALA A 186 -15.89 -24.83 -30.63
C ALA A 186 -14.70 -23.87 -30.34
N PRO A 187 -13.62 -24.35 -29.71
CA PRO A 187 -12.50 -23.51 -29.29
C PRO A 187 -11.71 -22.94 -30.49
N ASP A 188 -11.70 -23.64 -31.63
CA ASP A 188 -11.02 -23.24 -32.86
C ASP A 188 -11.70 -22.11 -33.62
N SER A 189 -12.87 -21.66 -33.15
CA SER A 189 -13.62 -20.56 -33.78
C SER A 189 -12.83 -19.26 -33.75
N THR A 190 -12.41 -18.76 -34.92
CA THR A 190 -11.72 -17.45 -35.07
C THR A 190 -12.64 -16.32 -35.49
N THR A 191 -13.84 -16.65 -36.00
CA THR A 191 -14.81 -15.66 -36.47
C THR A 191 -16.20 -15.95 -35.93
N TRP A 192 -16.90 -14.93 -35.43
CA TRP A 192 -18.28 -15.04 -34.98
C TRP A 192 -19.13 -13.95 -35.64
N ARG A 193 -20.31 -14.31 -36.14
CA ARG A 193 -21.19 -13.39 -36.85
C ARG A 193 -22.39 -13.03 -35.99
N LEU A 194 -22.64 -11.73 -35.83
CA LEU A 194 -23.82 -11.22 -35.13
C LEU A 194 -25.08 -11.52 -35.96
N PRO A 195 -26.21 -11.89 -35.33
CA PRO A 195 -27.49 -11.95 -36.02
C PRO A 195 -27.87 -10.59 -36.61
N SER A 196 -28.30 -10.56 -37.87
CA SER A 196 -28.59 -9.34 -38.65
C SER A 196 -29.77 -8.48 -38.17
N HIS A 197 -30.41 -8.85 -37.07
CA HIS A 197 -31.55 -8.12 -36.49
C HIS A 197 -31.16 -7.28 -35.27
N ILE A 198 -29.89 -7.32 -34.87
CA ILE A 198 -29.35 -6.60 -33.72
C ILE A 198 -28.56 -5.40 -34.24
N PRO A 199 -28.89 -4.15 -33.83
CA PRO A 199 -28.13 -2.97 -34.22
C PRO A 199 -26.66 -3.10 -33.80
N PRO A 200 -25.68 -2.78 -34.68
CA PRO A 200 -24.26 -2.82 -34.35
C PRO A 200 -23.91 -2.00 -33.10
N GLN A 201 -24.57 -0.85 -32.91
CA GLN A 201 -24.36 0.03 -31.75
C GLN A 201 -24.72 -0.65 -30.42
N ALA A 202 -25.78 -1.47 -30.42
CA ALA A 202 -26.17 -2.25 -29.25
C ALA A 202 -25.12 -3.32 -28.92
N PHE A 203 -24.52 -3.93 -29.94
CA PHE A 203 -23.42 -4.87 -29.75
C PHE A 203 -22.14 -4.20 -29.24
N VAL A 204 -21.77 -3.03 -29.78
CA VAL A 204 -20.63 -2.25 -29.27
C VAL A 204 -20.82 -1.89 -27.79
N ALA A 205 -22.04 -1.52 -27.37
CA ALA A 205 -22.36 -1.24 -25.97
C ALA A 205 -22.18 -2.48 -25.08
N ALA A 206 -22.64 -3.65 -25.55
CA ALA A 206 -22.44 -4.92 -24.86
C ALA A 206 -20.96 -5.30 -24.73
N ILE A 207 -20.17 -5.14 -25.80
CA ILE A 207 -18.74 -5.43 -25.79
C ILE A 207 -18.02 -4.51 -24.81
N LYS A 208 -18.31 -3.20 -24.82
CA LYS A 208 -17.74 -2.27 -23.84
C LYS A 208 -18.03 -2.70 -22.40
N TYR A 209 -19.25 -3.16 -22.13
CA TYR A 209 -19.61 -3.69 -20.81
C TYR A 209 -18.83 -4.97 -20.43
N LEU A 210 -18.64 -5.90 -21.37
CA LEU A 210 -17.81 -7.09 -21.13
C LEU A 210 -16.35 -6.72 -20.82
N TYR A 211 -15.83 -5.67 -21.46
CA TYR A 211 -14.46 -5.15 -21.29
C TYR A 211 -14.30 -4.15 -20.15
N LEU A 212 -15.27 -4.10 -19.22
CA LEU A 212 -15.25 -3.17 -18.09
C LEU A 212 -15.14 -1.70 -18.51
N GLY A 213 -15.56 -1.35 -19.72
CA GLY A 213 -15.58 0.01 -20.25
C GLY A 213 -16.78 0.80 -19.75
N GLU A 214 -16.71 2.12 -19.88
CA GLU A 214 -17.85 2.99 -19.57
C GLU A 214 -18.96 2.83 -20.61
N ALA A 215 -20.20 2.78 -20.13
CA ALA A 215 -21.38 2.90 -20.96
C ALA A 215 -21.33 4.24 -21.72
N PRO A 216 -21.58 4.26 -23.04
CA PRO A 216 -21.68 5.51 -23.78
C PRO A 216 -22.80 6.37 -23.18
N ARG A 217 -22.48 7.57 -22.70
CA ARG A 217 -23.49 8.54 -22.20
C ARG A 217 -24.50 8.94 -23.28
N GLU A 218 -24.06 8.90 -24.53
CA GLU A 218 -24.89 9.08 -25.71
C GLU A 218 -24.77 7.82 -26.57
N LEU A 219 -25.87 7.09 -26.73
CA LEU A 219 -25.96 6.06 -27.74
C LEU A 219 -25.91 6.77 -29.09
N ARG A 220 -24.88 6.52 -29.90
CA ARG A 220 -24.77 7.11 -31.25
C ARG A 220 -25.98 6.72 -32.09
N SER A 221 -27.00 7.55 -32.12
CA SER A 221 -28.29 7.32 -32.76
C SER A 221 -28.78 8.62 -33.39
N GLY A 222 -29.44 8.52 -34.54
CA GLY A 222 -29.87 9.69 -35.31
C GLY A 222 -29.68 9.58 -36.83
N PRO A 223 -29.97 10.66 -37.58
CA PRO A 223 -29.91 10.66 -39.04
C PRO A 223 -28.47 10.39 -39.52
N GLY A 224 -28.26 9.24 -40.16
CA GLY A 224 -26.95 8.78 -40.65
C GLY A 224 -26.53 7.40 -40.14
N THR A 225 -27.05 6.92 -39.00
CA THR A 225 -26.75 5.58 -38.45
C THR A 225 -27.79 4.51 -38.82
N GLY A 226 -28.95 4.93 -39.34
CA GLY A 226 -30.04 4.03 -39.73
C GLY A 226 -30.92 3.51 -38.59
N PHE A 227 -30.62 3.86 -37.33
CA PHE A 227 -31.37 3.42 -36.15
C PHE A 227 -31.75 4.58 -35.22
N THR A 228 -32.95 4.51 -34.66
CA THR A 228 -33.43 5.42 -33.61
C THR A 228 -32.89 5.01 -32.24
N GLU A 229 -32.87 5.93 -31.25
CA GLU A 229 -32.39 5.59 -29.89
C GLU A 229 -33.21 4.43 -29.29
N SER A 230 -34.53 4.43 -29.52
CA SER A 230 -35.45 3.39 -29.05
C SER A 230 -35.11 2.01 -29.63
N GLU A 231 -34.76 1.94 -30.92
CA GLU A 231 -34.34 0.70 -31.57
C GLU A 231 -33.00 0.20 -31.03
N VAL A 232 -32.05 1.11 -30.75
CA VAL A 232 -30.77 0.75 -30.14
C VAL A 232 -30.98 0.22 -28.72
N PHE A 233 -31.80 0.87 -27.88
CA PHE A 233 -32.14 0.39 -26.55
C PHE A 233 -32.85 -0.96 -26.57
N ALA A 234 -33.81 -1.17 -27.48
CA ALA A 234 -34.46 -2.47 -27.67
C ALA A 234 -33.44 -3.54 -28.15
N GLY A 235 -32.46 -3.13 -28.96
CA GLY A 235 -31.33 -3.97 -29.34
C GLY A 235 -30.45 -4.37 -28.15
N ILE A 236 -30.18 -3.44 -27.23
CA ILE A 236 -29.41 -3.70 -26.00
C ILE A 236 -30.16 -4.71 -25.11
N ASP A 237 -31.48 -4.60 -24.95
CA ASP A 237 -32.26 -5.58 -24.19
C ASP A 237 -32.21 -6.98 -24.82
N LYS A 238 -32.37 -7.06 -26.16
CA LYS A 238 -32.25 -8.34 -26.88
C LYS A 238 -30.87 -8.96 -26.71
N ILE A 239 -29.81 -8.15 -26.79
CA ILE A 239 -28.43 -8.67 -26.70
C ILE A 239 -28.06 -9.04 -25.27
N ALA A 240 -28.53 -8.28 -24.27
CA ALA A 240 -28.38 -8.59 -22.86
C ALA A 240 -28.99 -9.97 -22.55
N LYS A 241 -30.18 -10.25 -23.05
CA LYS A 241 -30.82 -11.57 -22.94
C LYS A 241 -30.07 -12.65 -23.70
N HIS A 242 -29.61 -12.35 -24.91
CA HIS A 242 -28.91 -13.33 -25.75
C HIS A 242 -27.54 -13.75 -25.20
N LEU A 243 -26.77 -12.79 -24.67
CA LEU A 243 -25.45 -13.04 -24.09
C LEU A 243 -25.49 -13.31 -22.58
N GLU A 244 -26.70 -13.38 -22.00
CA GLU A 244 -26.95 -13.64 -20.58
C GLU A 244 -26.30 -12.61 -19.63
N MET A 245 -26.34 -11.33 -20.02
CA MET A 245 -25.80 -10.21 -19.24
C MET A 245 -26.92 -9.53 -18.45
N GLN A 246 -27.16 -9.98 -17.22
CA GLN A 246 -28.31 -9.54 -16.44
C GLN A 246 -28.30 -8.04 -16.10
N SER A 247 -27.11 -7.45 -15.87
CA SER A 247 -26.98 -6.07 -15.37
C SER A 247 -26.59 -5.04 -16.44
N LEU A 248 -26.51 -5.43 -17.72
CA LEU A 248 -26.16 -4.47 -18.79
C LEU A 248 -27.18 -3.33 -18.86
N LEU A 249 -28.48 -3.63 -18.82
CA LEU A 249 -29.52 -2.62 -18.91
C LEU A 249 -29.48 -1.66 -17.72
N ASP A 250 -29.35 -2.18 -16.51
CA ASP A 250 -29.28 -1.37 -15.29
C ASP A 250 -28.08 -0.42 -15.27
N SER A 251 -26.98 -0.82 -15.92
CA SER A 251 -25.77 0.02 -16.07
C SER A 251 -25.94 1.16 -17.08
N MET A 252 -26.87 1.03 -18.03
CA MET A 252 -27.11 2.00 -19.11
C MET A 252 -28.22 3.00 -18.77
N LEU A 253 -29.04 2.71 -17.76
CA LEU A 253 -30.09 3.61 -17.29
C LEU A 253 -29.48 4.74 -16.45
N ASP A 254 -29.48 5.96 -16.99
CA ASP A 254 -29.07 7.17 -16.27
C ASP A 254 -30.06 7.47 -15.13
N SER A 255 -29.58 7.36 -13.88
CA SER A 255 -30.38 7.63 -12.69
C SER A 255 -30.53 9.13 -12.39
N GLY A 256 -29.86 10.02 -13.13
CA GLY A 256 -29.80 11.46 -12.82
C GLY A 256 -29.00 11.81 -11.56
N ASP A 257 -28.82 10.85 -10.65
CA ASP A 257 -27.98 10.93 -9.46
C ASP A 257 -26.56 10.40 -9.73
N ARG A 258 -25.58 11.29 -9.62
CA ARG A 258 -24.15 11.01 -9.85
C ARG A 258 -23.58 9.99 -8.87
N ARG A 259 -24.08 9.94 -7.63
CA ARG A 259 -23.57 9.02 -6.60
C ARG A 259 -24.01 7.59 -6.91
N MET A 260 -25.28 7.41 -7.27
CA MET A 260 -25.82 6.13 -7.71
C MET A 260 -25.11 5.58 -8.95
N ALA A 261 -24.81 6.44 -9.92
CA ALA A 261 -24.06 6.04 -11.11
C ALA A 261 -22.65 5.55 -10.75
N ARG A 262 -21.93 6.24 -9.85
CA ARG A 262 -20.61 5.81 -9.34
C ARG A 262 -20.70 4.49 -8.60
N GLN A 263 -21.66 4.33 -7.70
CA GLN A 263 -21.83 3.12 -6.91
C GLN A 263 -22.13 1.91 -7.81
N ARG A 264 -23.07 2.04 -8.76
CA ARG A 264 -23.35 0.99 -9.75
C ARG A 264 -22.09 0.62 -10.52
N ARG A 265 -21.32 1.63 -10.94
CA ARG A 265 -20.07 1.42 -11.65
C ARG A 265 -19.07 0.59 -10.85
N THR A 266 -18.81 0.95 -9.60
CA THR A 266 -17.90 0.19 -8.73
C THR A 266 -18.38 -1.24 -8.50
N ILE A 267 -19.69 -1.44 -8.31
CA ILE A 267 -20.27 -2.80 -8.18
C ILE A 267 -20.06 -3.62 -9.46
N GLU A 268 -20.30 -3.02 -10.63
CA GLU A 268 -20.11 -3.70 -11.92
C GLU A 268 -18.64 -4.01 -12.21
N ILE A 269 -17.71 -3.10 -11.87
CA ILE A 269 -16.27 -3.36 -12.00
C ILE A 269 -15.85 -4.50 -11.05
N SER A 270 -16.32 -4.48 -9.79
CA SER A 270 -16.02 -5.56 -8.84
C SER A 270 -16.52 -6.91 -9.35
N ARG A 271 -17.78 -6.99 -9.81
CA ARG A 271 -18.34 -8.21 -10.41
C ARG A 271 -17.55 -8.63 -11.66
N GLY A 272 -17.12 -7.65 -12.46
CA GLY A 272 -16.16 -7.79 -13.55
C GLY A 272 -14.93 -8.59 -13.17
N ARG A 273 -14.25 -8.10 -12.14
CA ARG A 273 -13.05 -8.68 -11.59
C ARG A 273 -13.32 -10.06 -10.97
N ASP A 274 -14.41 -10.25 -10.24
CA ASP A 274 -14.82 -11.56 -9.68
C ASP A 274 -14.98 -12.63 -10.77
N HIS A 275 -15.61 -12.29 -11.90
CA HIS A 275 -15.77 -13.23 -13.02
C HIS A 275 -14.42 -13.59 -13.69
N LEU A 276 -13.50 -12.63 -13.77
CA LEU A 276 -12.14 -12.87 -14.29
C LEU A 276 -11.32 -13.71 -13.33
N GLU A 277 -11.48 -13.50 -12.02
CA GLU A 277 -10.84 -14.28 -10.97
C GLU A 277 -11.31 -15.74 -10.97
N GLU A 278 -12.63 -15.98 -11.06
CA GLU A 278 -13.18 -17.34 -11.21
C GLU A 278 -12.58 -18.02 -12.44
N TRP A 279 -12.60 -17.32 -13.59
CA TRP A 279 -12.05 -17.86 -14.83
C TRP A 279 -10.55 -18.15 -14.74
N PHE A 280 -9.77 -17.27 -14.12
CA PHE A 280 -8.33 -17.45 -13.88
C PHE A 280 -8.04 -18.69 -13.03
N ARG A 281 -8.76 -18.87 -11.92
CA ARG A 281 -8.58 -20.04 -11.04
C ARG A 281 -8.93 -21.34 -11.77
N GLU A 282 -10.02 -21.36 -12.52
CA GLU A 282 -10.49 -22.56 -13.22
C GLU A 282 -9.64 -22.95 -14.43
N ASN A 283 -9.07 -21.98 -15.14
CA ASN A 283 -8.43 -22.22 -16.44
C ASN A 283 -6.91 -22.05 -16.43
N VAL A 284 -6.37 -21.05 -15.70
CA VAL A 284 -4.92 -20.80 -15.65
C VAL A 284 -4.29 -21.67 -14.57
N LEU A 285 -4.73 -21.52 -13.32
CA LEU A 285 -4.12 -22.22 -12.17
C LEU A 285 -4.33 -23.73 -12.22
N ARG A 286 -5.52 -24.18 -12.63
CA ARG A 286 -5.85 -25.61 -12.69
C ARG A 286 -5.13 -26.35 -13.81
N ASN A 287 -4.78 -25.67 -14.91
CA ASN A 287 -4.12 -26.27 -16.06
C ASN A 287 -2.60 -25.99 -16.08
N ARG A 288 -2.02 -25.54 -14.97
CA ARG A 288 -0.56 -25.44 -14.82
C ARG A 288 0.08 -26.81 -14.94
N VAL A 289 1.26 -26.87 -15.53
CA VAL A 289 1.98 -28.13 -15.75
C VAL A 289 3.27 -28.11 -14.94
N VAL A 290 3.46 -29.10 -14.09
CA VAL A 290 4.69 -29.28 -13.32
C VAL A 290 5.57 -30.29 -14.03
N VAL A 291 6.80 -29.88 -14.34
CA VAL A 291 7.79 -30.66 -15.09
C VAL A 291 9.16 -30.52 -14.46
N GLU A 292 10.09 -31.43 -14.78
CA GLU A 292 11.49 -31.24 -14.43
C GLU A 292 12.11 -30.13 -15.30
N PRO A 293 13.03 -29.30 -14.77
CA PRO A 293 13.67 -28.20 -15.49
C PRO A 293 14.29 -28.62 -16.83
N SER A 294 14.92 -29.79 -16.88
CA SER A 294 15.54 -30.32 -18.12
C SER A 294 14.53 -30.72 -19.20
N LYS A 295 13.26 -30.92 -18.83
CA LYS A 295 12.16 -31.30 -19.74
C LYS A 295 11.23 -30.12 -20.05
N ALA A 296 11.39 -28.97 -19.39
CA ALA A 296 10.52 -27.82 -19.56
C ALA A 296 10.48 -27.33 -21.02
N ASP A 297 11.65 -27.20 -21.66
CA ASP A 297 11.75 -26.75 -23.06
C ASP A 297 11.15 -27.75 -24.07
N GLN A 298 10.88 -28.99 -23.65
CA GLN A 298 10.30 -30.03 -24.49
C GLN A 298 8.77 -30.00 -24.47
N VAL A 299 8.17 -29.25 -23.53
CA VAL A 299 6.72 -29.11 -23.43
C VAL A 299 6.20 -28.31 -24.61
N LYS A 300 5.40 -28.96 -25.45
CA LYS A 300 4.76 -28.36 -26.61
C LYS A 300 3.28 -28.17 -26.32
N TRP A 301 2.86 -26.92 -26.24
CA TRP A 301 1.45 -26.56 -26.18
C TRP A 301 1.00 -26.01 -27.51
N ASP A 302 -0.08 -26.58 -28.04
CA ASP A 302 -0.69 -26.05 -29.25
C ASP A 302 -1.41 -24.75 -28.95
N ARG A 303 -1.39 -23.85 -29.94
CA ARG A 303 -2.09 -22.56 -29.84
C ARG A 303 -3.60 -22.71 -29.70
N ASN A 304 -4.15 -23.79 -30.24
CA ASN A 304 -5.55 -24.15 -30.09
C ASN A 304 -5.71 -25.00 -28.83
N ASN A 305 -5.85 -24.33 -27.69
CA ASN A 305 -6.06 -24.97 -26.39
C ASN A 305 -7.40 -24.53 -25.78
N ALA A 306 -7.88 -25.31 -24.81
CA ALA A 306 -9.16 -25.06 -24.13
C ALA A 306 -9.14 -23.79 -23.25
N VAL A 307 -7.94 -23.32 -22.88
CA VAL A 307 -7.72 -22.16 -22.01
C VAL A 307 -7.66 -20.86 -22.81
N PHE A 308 -7.53 -20.92 -24.13
CA PHE A 308 -7.23 -19.76 -24.99
C PHE A 308 -5.91 -19.06 -24.65
N ALA A 309 -4.98 -19.78 -24.01
CA ALA A 309 -3.65 -19.28 -23.69
C ALA A 309 -2.83 -19.10 -24.98
N ASP A 310 -2.09 -18.00 -25.05
CA ASP A 310 -1.20 -17.67 -26.17
C ASP A 310 0.28 -17.63 -25.75
N ILE A 311 0.58 -17.88 -24.47
CA ILE A 311 1.93 -17.93 -23.93
C ILE A 311 2.02 -18.80 -22.67
N LEU A 312 3.21 -19.33 -22.38
CA LEU A 312 3.53 -20.04 -21.14
C LEU A 312 4.56 -19.24 -20.34
N LEU A 313 4.30 -19.02 -19.06
CA LEU A 313 5.32 -18.53 -18.12
C LEU A 313 5.88 -19.70 -17.31
N ARG A 314 7.19 -19.75 -17.14
CA ARG A 314 7.89 -20.74 -16.34
C ARG A 314 8.45 -20.10 -15.08
N ALA A 315 8.26 -20.77 -13.95
CA ALA A 315 8.95 -20.49 -12.70
C ALA A 315 9.59 -21.79 -12.19
N ASP A 316 10.81 -21.68 -11.67
CA ASP A 316 11.60 -22.82 -11.19
C ASP A 316 11.67 -22.78 -9.67
N GLU A 317 11.49 -23.93 -9.01
CA GLU A 317 11.75 -24.04 -7.58
C GLU A 317 13.24 -23.86 -7.30
N LEU A 318 13.57 -23.15 -6.22
CA LEU A 318 14.95 -23.02 -5.76
C LEU A 318 15.44 -24.38 -5.23
N PRO A 319 16.72 -24.74 -5.42
CA PRO A 319 17.27 -25.96 -4.83
C PRO A 319 17.22 -25.88 -3.30
N GLU A 320 16.67 -26.90 -2.63
CA GLU A 320 16.59 -27.02 -1.15
C GLU A 320 17.97 -27.16 -0.44
N GLY A 321 19.06 -26.60 -0.98
CA GLY A 321 20.43 -26.73 -0.45
C GLY A 321 21.19 -25.42 -0.29
N LEU A 322 20.53 -24.27 -0.45
CA LEU A 322 21.12 -22.93 -0.25
C LEU A 322 20.52 -22.18 0.94
N GLU A 323 19.69 -22.83 1.76
CA GLU A 323 19.47 -22.38 3.13
C GLU A 323 20.76 -22.69 3.89
N GLU A 324 21.52 -21.65 4.25
CA GLU A 324 22.70 -21.73 5.09
C GLU A 324 22.31 -22.25 6.48
N ASN A 325 22.18 -23.58 6.61
CA ASN A 325 22.16 -24.26 7.89
C ASN A 325 23.58 -24.27 8.46
N THR A 326 24.03 -23.13 8.98
CA THR A 326 24.96 -23.13 10.11
C THR A 326 24.18 -23.60 11.33
N ASN A 327 24.07 -24.91 11.50
CA ASN A 327 24.36 -25.65 12.74
C ASN A 327 23.65 -27.00 12.78
N ASP A 328 24.48 -28.02 12.99
CA ASP A 328 24.21 -29.28 13.67
C ASP A 328 23.66 -30.51 12.92
N VAL A 329 24.64 -31.39 12.65
CA VAL A 329 24.70 -32.84 12.93
C VAL A 329 23.83 -33.78 12.10
N GLU A 330 24.52 -34.43 11.17
CA GLU A 330 24.42 -35.86 10.80
C GLU A 330 23.26 -36.66 11.42
N GLN A 331 22.14 -36.76 10.69
CA GLN A 331 21.33 -37.98 10.70
C GLN A 331 20.99 -38.41 9.27
N GLN A 332 21.73 -39.43 8.82
CA GLN A 332 21.37 -40.25 7.67
C GLN A 332 19.96 -40.82 7.86
N SER A 333 19.05 -40.50 6.94
CA SER A 333 17.89 -41.35 6.68
C SER A 333 17.62 -41.46 5.19
N ASP A 334 17.53 -42.69 4.73
CA ASP A 334 17.28 -43.13 3.36
C ASP A 334 15.90 -42.64 2.84
N GLN A 335 15.87 -41.50 2.15
CA GLN A 335 14.77 -41.09 1.27
C GLN A 335 15.31 -40.38 0.01
N ASN A 336 16.06 -41.11 -0.83
CA ASN A 336 16.67 -40.61 -2.07
C ASN A 336 15.83 -40.99 -3.32
N ASP A 337 14.60 -40.50 -3.46
CA ASP A 337 13.91 -40.59 -4.77
C ASP A 337 12.87 -39.49 -5.10
N ASP A 338 12.67 -38.45 -4.26
CA ASP A 338 11.63 -37.42 -4.52
C ASP A 338 12.10 -35.95 -4.51
N ASN A 339 13.39 -35.67 -4.34
CA ASN A 339 13.89 -34.28 -4.34
C ASN A 339 14.40 -33.81 -5.71
N VAL A 340 13.55 -33.97 -6.73
CA VAL A 340 13.84 -33.45 -8.08
C VAL A 340 13.23 -32.06 -8.19
N GLN A 341 14.09 -31.04 -8.33
CA GLN A 341 13.72 -29.65 -8.57
C GLN A 341 12.60 -29.58 -9.63
N LYS A 342 11.53 -28.84 -9.34
CA LYS A 342 10.37 -28.75 -10.24
C LYS A 342 10.29 -27.37 -10.89
N SER A 343 9.87 -27.38 -12.14
CA SER A 343 9.52 -26.21 -12.92
C SER A 343 8.02 -26.21 -13.16
N THR A 344 7.35 -25.09 -12.89
CA THR A 344 5.91 -24.95 -13.13
C THR A 344 5.66 -24.03 -14.31
N LEU A 345 4.89 -24.52 -15.29
CA LEU A 345 4.46 -23.81 -16.47
C LEU A 345 3.02 -23.33 -16.32
N PHE A 346 2.80 -22.02 -16.41
CA PHE A 346 1.51 -21.36 -16.30
C PHE A 346 0.99 -20.91 -17.67
N PRO A 347 -0.19 -21.37 -18.11
CA PRO A 347 -0.79 -20.93 -19.37
C PRO A 347 -1.44 -19.56 -19.22
N CYS A 348 -0.88 -18.55 -19.87
CA CYS A 348 -1.25 -17.15 -19.69
C CYS A 348 -1.73 -16.50 -21.00
N HIS A 349 -2.23 -15.26 -20.86
CA HIS A 349 -2.70 -14.44 -21.96
C HIS A 349 -1.81 -13.21 -22.08
N ARG A 350 -1.20 -12.98 -23.24
CA ARG A 350 -0.40 -11.78 -23.52
C ARG A 350 -1.19 -10.52 -23.21
N ALA A 351 -2.48 -10.50 -23.56
CA ALA A 351 -3.40 -9.41 -23.27
C ALA A 351 -3.42 -8.99 -21.78
N VAL A 352 -3.26 -9.94 -20.86
CA VAL A 352 -3.20 -9.67 -19.40
C VAL A 352 -1.78 -9.31 -18.98
N LEU A 353 -0.77 -9.99 -19.52
CA LEU A 353 0.64 -9.69 -19.22
C LEU A 353 1.07 -8.28 -19.63
N LEU A 354 0.43 -7.67 -20.62
CA LEU A 354 0.64 -6.26 -21.02
C LEU A 354 0.41 -5.23 -19.92
N ARG A 355 -0.14 -5.64 -18.76
CA ARG A 355 -0.21 -4.78 -17.56
C ARG A 355 1.15 -4.52 -16.91
N SER A 356 2.16 -5.32 -17.27
CA SER A 356 3.55 -5.13 -16.91
C SER A 356 4.30 -4.50 -18.07
N GLU A 357 5.04 -3.43 -17.79
CA GLU A 357 5.84 -2.72 -18.80
C GLU A 357 6.95 -3.62 -19.37
N PHE A 358 7.47 -4.55 -18.58
CA PHE A 358 8.42 -5.58 -19.02
C PHE A 358 7.86 -6.39 -20.19
N PHE A 359 6.68 -6.99 -20.02
CA PHE A 359 6.05 -7.78 -21.07
C PHE A 359 5.55 -6.92 -22.23
N HIS A 360 5.09 -5.69 -21.97
CA HIS A 360 4.74 -4.75 -23.03
C HIS A 360 5.93 -4.46 -23.94
N ALA A 361 7.10 -4.15 -23.36
CA ALA A 361 8.34 -3.93 -24.12
C ALA A 361 8.76 -5.19 -24.87
N MET A 362 8.71 -6.36 -24.21
CA MET A 362 9.06 -7.65 -24.83
C MET A 362 8.19 -7.95 -26.05
N PHE A 363 6.86 -7.83 -25.92
CA PHE A 363 5.93 -8.18 -27.00
C PHE A 363 5.83 -7.14 -28.12
N SER A 364 6.21 -5.90 -27.85
CA SER A 364 6.25 -4.83 -28.87
C SER A 364 7.56 -4.84 -29.67
N SER A 365 8.60 -5.48 -29.14
CA SER A 365 9.90 -5.60 -29.79
C SER A 365 9.89 -6.62 -30.96
N GLY A 366 10.98 -6.63 -31.72
CA GLY A 366 11.28 -7.69 -32.69
C GLY A 366 11.87 -8.97 -32.09
N PHE A 367 11.76 -9.22 -30.79
CA PHE A 367 12.32 -10.40 -30.15
C PHE A 367 11.54 -11.69 -30.51
N ARG A 368 12.15 -12.86 -30.28
CA ARG A 368 11.60 -14.17 -30.68
C ARG A 368 10.28 -14.51 -29.96
N GLU A 369 10.11 -13.96 -28.78
CA GLU A 369 8.96 -14.07 -27.88
C GLU A 369 7.76 -13.30 -28.42
N ALA A 370 7.98 -12.26 -29.22
CA ALA A 370 6.91 -11.53 -29.91
C ALA A 370 6.36 -12.28 -31.14
N HIS A 371 7.17 -13.17 -31.72
CA HIS A 371 6.83 -13.90 -32.96
C HIS A 371 5.87 -15.05 -32.72
N VAL A 372 4.92 -15.20 -33.62
CA VAL A 372 3.98 -16.33 -33.65
C VAL A 372 4.69 -17.61 -34.09
N SER A 373 4.57 -18.68 -33.30
CA SER A 373 4.95 -20.05 -33.69
C SER A 373 3.78 -21.03 -33.54
N ASP A 374 3.95 -22.24 -34.07
CA ASP A 374 2.94 -23.31 -34.02
C ASP A 374 2.62 -23.72 -32.57
N HIS A 375 3.64 -23.73 -31.71
CA HIS A 375 3.51 -23.97 -30.28
C HIS A 375 3.67 -22.67 -29.49
N LEU A 376 3.07 -22.64 -28.29
CA LEU A 376 3.21 -21.53 -27.35
C LEU A 376 4.67 -21.33 -26.95
N LYS A 377 5.07 -20.07 -26.82
CA LYS A 377 6.39 -19.71 -26.30
C LYS A 377 6.42 -19.85 -24.79
N ILE A 378 7.53 -20.38 -24.28
CA ILE A 378 7.84 -20.42 -22.84
C ILE A 378 8.73 -19.22 -22.54
N ILE A 379 8.37 -18.44 -21.53
CA ILE A 379 9.19 -17.36 -20.98
C ILE A 379 9.54 -17.74 -19.55
N ASP A 380 10.83 -17.77 -19.25
CA ASP A 380 11.33 -18.00 -17.91
C ASP A 380 11.24 -16.71 -17.10
N VAL A 381 10.64 -16.80 -15.91
CA VAL A 381 10.54 -15.73 -14.92
C VAL A 381 11.36 -16.17 -13.72
N ASP A 382 12.33 -15.34 -13.34
CA ASP A 382 13.27 -15.63 -12.26
C ASP A 382 12.61 -15.42 -10.89
N CYS A 383 11.71 -16.34 -10.52
CA CYS A 383 11.05 -16.39 -9.23
C CYS A 383 10.51 -17.80 -8.92
N SER A 384 10.12 -18.02 -7.67
CA SER A 384 9.49 -19.27 -7.26
C SER A 384 8.07 -19.42 -7.87
N PRO A 385 7.55 -20.65 -8.02
CA PRO A 385 6.20 -20.87 -8.53
C PRO A 385 5.10 -20.20 -7.69
N GLU A 386 5.29 -20.11 -6.37
CA GLU A 386 4.36 -19.43 -5.46
C GLU A 386 4.33 -17.91 -5.72
N VAL A 387 5.50 -17.30 -5.88
CA VAL A 387 5.62 -15.87 -6.20
C VAL A 387 5.03 -15.57 -7.58
N LEU A 388 5.25 -16.44 -8.58
CA LEU A 388 4.64 -16.27 -9.90
C LEU A 388 3.11 -16.38 -9.84
N GLU A 389 2.56 -17.27 -9.01
CA GLU A 389 1.12 -17.36 -8.79
C GLU A 389 0.54 -16.06 -8.20
N ILE A 390 1.23 -15.45 -7.21
CA ILE A 390 0.84 -14.16 -6.61
C ILE A 390 0.89 -13.04 -7.66
N VAL A 391 1.96 -12.98 -8.46
CA VAL A 391 2.09 -12.00 -9.55
C VAL A 391 0.95 -12.16 -10.56
N LEU A 392 0.66 -13.39 -10.98
CA LEU A 392 -0.43 -13.67 -11.91
C LEU A 392 -1.79 -13.30 -11.30
N ALA A 393 -2.05 -13.67 -10.05
CA ALA A 393 -3.27 -13.27 -9.35
C ALA A 393 -3.45 -11.74 -9.37
N PHE A 394 -2.38 -10.98 -9.12
CA PHE A 394 -2.40 -9.52 -9.22
C PHE A 394 -2.76 -9.05 -10.64
N LEU A 395 -2.10 -9.59 -11.67
CA LEU A 395 -2.30 -9.15 -13.05
C LEU A 395 -3.75 -9.42 -13.53
N TYR A 396 -4.37 -10.53 -13.13
CA TYR A 396 -5.75 -10.85 -13.51
C TYR A 396 -6.80 -10.13 -12.66
N THR A 397 -6.51 -9.84 -11.38
CA THR A 397 -7.57 -9.48 -10.42
C THR A 397 -7.33 -8.21 -9.63
N GLU A 398 -6.14 -7.61 -9.67
CA GLU A 398 -5.70 -6.50 -8.80
C GLU A 398 -5.64 -6.85 -7.30
N LYS A 399 -5.98 -8.09 -6.93
CA LYS A 399 -5.92 -8.62 -5.56
C LYS A 399 -4.64 -9.40 -5.34
N THR A 400 -4.10 -9.27 -4.14
CA THR A 400 -2.90 -9.97 -3.67
C THR A 400 -2.92 -10.03 -2.17
N ASP A 401 -2.92 -11.25 -1.66
CA ASP A 401 -2.78 -11.58 -0.25
C ASP A 401 -1.60 -12.55 -0.16
N PHE A 402 -0.57 -12.20 0.61
CA PHE A 402 0.63 -13.03 0.80
C PHE A 402 1.28 -12.76 2.18
N SER A 403 2.00 -13.75 2.70
CA SER A 403 2.68 -13.66 4.00
C SER A 403 4.00 -12.88 3.90
N LEU A 404 4.58 -12.57 5.06
CA LEU A 404 5.89 -11.91 5.15
C LEU A 404 7.00 -12.77 4.53
N ASP A 405 6.90 -14.10 4.64
CA ASP A 405 7.91 -15.06 4.19
C ASP A 405 8.24 -14.92 2.70
N VAL A 406 7.21 -14.68 1.87
CA VAL A 406 7.35 -14.49 0.42
C VAL A 406 7.37 -13.01 0.01
N ALA A 407 7.21 -12.08 0.96
CA ALA A 407 7.01 -10.67 0.63
C ALA A 407 8.26 -10.03 -0.03
N VAL A 408 9.46 -10.44 0.40
CA VAL A 408 10.73 -9.97 -0.19
C VAL A 408 10.88 -10.50 -1.62
N ASP A 409 10.56 -11.76 -1.87
CA ASP A 409 10.61 -12.33 -3.22
C ASP A 409 9.56 -11.71 -4.14
N VAL A 410 8.36 -11.44 -3.63
CA VAL A 410 7.31 -10.70 -4.36
C VAL A 410 7.78 -9.29 -4.69
N LEU A 411 8.50 -8.62 -3.78
CA LEU A 411 9.08 -7.29 -4.02
C LEU A 411 10.07 -7.33 -5.18
N PHE A 412 11.00 -8.28 -5.20
CA PHE A 412 11.98 -8.45 -6.28
C PHE A 412 11.31 -8.82 -7.61
N ALA A 413 10.37 -9.77 -7.59
CA ALA A 413 9.63 -10.16 -8.80
C ALA A 413 8.81 -8.99 -9.37
N ALA A 414 8.18 -8.19 -8.50
CA ALA A 414 7.43 -7.01 -8.92
C ALA A 414 8.32 -5.92 -9.51
N ASP A 415 9.52 -5.70 -8.95
CA ASP A 415 10.50 -4.75 -9.50
C ASP A 415 11.03 -5.22 -10.86
N MET A 416 11.44 -6.50 -10.96
CA MET A 416 11.91 -7.12 -12.21
C MET A 416 10.87 -7.01 -13.34
N LEU A 417 9.60 -7.26 -13.01
CA LEU A 417 8.50 -7.20 -13.97
C LEU A 417 7.92 -5.79 -14.15
N PHE A 418 8.50 -4.76 -13.51
CA PHE A 418 8.04 -3.37 -13.55
C PHE A 418 6.55 -3.22 -13.18
N ILE A 419 6.12 -3.89 -12.10
CA ILE A 419 4.76 -3.84 -11.55
C ILE A 419 4.74 -2.98 -10.29
N GLU A 420 4.75 -1.66 -10.47
CA GLU A 420 4.92 -0.68 -9.38
C GLU A 420 3.88 -0.85 -8.25
N LYS A 421 2.62 -1.10 -8.59
CA LYS A 421 1.57 -1.29 -7.58
C LYS A 421 1.75 -2.56 -6.73
N LEU A 422 2.31 -3.62 -7.30
CA LEU A 422 2.58 -4.85 -6.54
C LEU A 422 3.80 -4.64 -5.65
N LYS A 423 4.82 -3.96 -6.18
CA LYS A 423 6.02 -3.56 -5.44
C LYS A 423 5.68 -2.69 -4.23
N THR A 424 4.81 -1.68 -4.39
CA THR A 424 4.37 -0.86 -3.24
C THR A 424 3.58 -1.68 -2.23
N LYS A 425 2.71 -2.61 -2.65
CA LYS A 425 2.00 -3.51 -1.73
C LYS A 425 2.96 -4.41 -0.96
N ALA A 426 3.96 -5.01 -1.62
CA ALA A 426 4.97 -5.83 -0.94
C ALA A 426 5.77 -5.01 0.08
N ALA A 427 6.17 -3.80 -0.29
CA ALA A 427 6.85 -2.88 0.63
C ALA A 427 5.98 -2.50 1.83
N VAL A 428 4.67 -2.29 1.63
CA VAL A 428 3.73 -2.07 2.73
C VAL A 428 3.75 -3.29 3.65
N VAL A 429 3.51 -4.50 3.13
CA VAL A 429 3.49 -5.75 3.91
C VAL A 429 4.76 -5.93 4.75
N ILE A 430 5.95 -5.74 4.14
CA ILE A 430 7.24 -5.86 4.83
C ILE A 430 7.36 -4.80 5.94
N SER A 431 7.12 -3.52 5.61
CA SER A 431 7.30 -2.42 6.57
C SER A 431 6.31 -2.46 7.73
N THR A 432 5.08 -2.95 7.53
CA THR A 432 4.03 -2.92 8.55
C THR A 432 4.04 -4.14 9.45
N LEU A 433 4.28 -5.34 8.90
CA LEU A 433 4.44 -6.56 9.71
C LEU A 433 5.78 -6.57 10.46
N GLY A 434 6.83 -6.03 9.84
CA GLY A 434 8.13 -5.82 10.49
C GLY A 434 8.14 -4.72 11.55
N SER A 435 7.14 -3.83 11.54
CA SER A 435 6.93 -2.82 12.60
C SER A 435 6.21 -3.36 13.83
N GLY A 436 6.10 -4.68 13.98
CA GLY A 436 5.61 -5.35 15.19
C GLY A 436 6.27 -4.76 16.44
N ASN A 437 5.59 -3.77 17.00
CA ASN A 437 5.88 -2.99 18.20
C ASN A 437 6.97 -1.91 18.12
N MET A 438 6.58 -0.69 17.71
CA MET A 438 7.29 0.54 18.09
C MET A 438 6.85 1.11 19.47
N SER A 439 5.78 0.60 20.09
CA SER A 439 5.40 0.97 21.48
C SER A 439 5.88 -0.04 22.53
N GLN A 440 6.78 -0.97 22.18
CA GLN A 440 7.21 -2.05 23.07
C GLN A 440 8.21 -1.68 24.17
N ALA A 441 8.55 -0.39 24.33
CA ALA A 441 9.27 0.03 25.53
C ALA A 441 8.48 -0.29 26.83
N GLU A 442 7.14 -0.40 26.76
CA GLU A 442 6.30 -0.83 27.88
C GLU A 442 6.02 -2.35 27.93
N ALA A 443 6.02 -3.05 26.79
CA ALA A 443 5.72 -4.49 26.74
C ALA A 443 6.95 -5.40 26.92
N ALA A 444 8.17 -4.92 26.63
CA ALA A 444 9.41 -5.65 26.91
C ALA A 444 9.63 -5.94 28.42
N ARG A 445 8.99 -5.16 29.32
CA ARG A 445 9.06 -5.40 30.77
C ARG A 445 8.12 -6.51 31.27
N THR A 446 7.20 -7.03 30.46
CA THR A 446 6.13 -7.92 30.93
C THR A 446 5.99 -9.26 30.23
N ARG A 447 6.74 -9.57 29.17
CA ARG A 447 6.70 -10.91 28.55
C ARG A 447 8.08 -11.46 28.26
N GLY A 448 8.52 -12.35 29.15
CA GLY A 448 9.45 -13.41 28.76
C GLY A 448 8.69 -14.48 27.99
N GLY A 449 9.14 -14.78 26.78
CA GLY A 449 8.78 -15.99 26.03
C GLY A 449 7.85 -15.80 24.84
N ALA A 450 8.44 -15.65 23.65
CA ALA A 450 8.18 -16.44 22.44
C ALA A 450 9.18 -15.96 21.38
N GLU A 451 9.89 -16.89 20.74
CA GLU A 451 10.69 -16.63 19.54
C GLU A 451 9.72 -16.10 18.47
N GLU A 452 9.69 -14.78 18.29
CA GLU A 452 9.09 -14.15 17.11
C GLU A 452 10.15 -14.28 16.01
N ASP A 453 9.79 -14.81 14.84
CA ASP A 453 10.69 -14.92 13.69
C ASP A 453 11.35 -13.55 13.44
N GLU A 454 12.62 -13.41 13.82
CA GLU A 454 13.35 -12.15 13.73
C GLU A 454 13.49 -11.79 12.25
N LEU A 455 12.75 -10.77 11.83
CA LEU A 455 12.89 -10.17 10.52
C LEU A 455 14.35 -9.74 10.31
N ASP A 456 15.04 -10.36 9.34
CA ASP A 456 16.41 -9.95 9.00
C ASP A 456 16.42 -8.56 8.37
N ILE A 457 16.65 -7.57 9.23
CA ILE A 457 16.62 -6.16 8.85
C ILE A 457 17.73 -5.81 7.87
N TYR A 458 18.89 -6.48 7.93
CA TYR A 458 20.02 -6.19 7.05
C TYR A 458 19.70 -6.60 5.61
N SER A 459 19.09 -7.78 5.43
CA SER A 459 18.58 -8.21 4.14
C SER A 459 17.51 -7.26 3.59
N ILE A 460 16.64 -6.72 4.45
CA ILE A 460 15.62 -5.74 4.05
C ILE A 460 16.23 -4.42 3.60
N VAL A 461 17.25 -3.91 4.29
CA VAL A 461 17.94 -2.67 3.87
C VAL A 461 18.55 -2.88 2.49
N ARG A 462 19.25 -4.00 2.27
CA ARG A 462 19.83 -4.35 0.96
C ARG A 462 18.75 -4.49 -0.11
N ALA A 463 17.62 -5.14 0.20
CA ALA A 463 16.48 -5.23 -0.71
C ALA A 463 15.87 -3.85 -1.03
N ALA A 464 15.75 -2.97 -0.04
CA ALA A 464 15.27 -1.61 -0.21
C ALA A 464 16.16 -0.81 -1.16
N TRP A 465 17.48 -0.93 -1.01
CA TRP A 465 18.47 -0.29 -1.88
C TRP A 465 18.44 -0.81 -3.31
N LEU A 466 18.35 -2.14 -3.48
CA LEU A 466 18.30 -2.78 -4.79
C LEU A 466 17.04 -2.39 -5.56
N THR A 467 15.89 -2.42 -4.86
CA THR A 467 14.58 -2.11 -5.44
C THR A 467 14.26 -0.61 -5.43
N ARG A 468 15.10 0.22 -4.79
CA ARG A 468 14.92 1.68 -4.65
C ARG A 468 13.58 2.06 -4.02
N VAL A 469 13.21 1.37 -2.95
CA VAL A 469 11.97 1.61 -2.21
C VAL A 469 12.26 2.40 -0.95
N GLN A 470 12.07 3.72 -1.03
CA GLN A 470 12.31 4.65 0.08
C GLN A 470 11.55 4.28 1.36
N ARG A 471 10.32 3.77 1.23
CA ARG A 471 9.52 3.33 2.39
C ARG A 471 10.25 2.26 3.22
N LEU A 472 10.95 1.34 2.57
CA LEU A 472 11.68 0.27 3.25
C LEU A 472 12.99 0.77 3.86
N GLU A 473 13.65 1.74 3.20
CA GLU A 473 14.82 2.43 3.75
C GLU A 473 14.45 3.17 5.05
N GLU A 474 13.38 3.98 5.01
CA GLU A 474 12.85 4.68 6.18
C GLU A 474 12.44 3.72 7.30
N PHE A 475 11.75 2.63 6.94
CA PHE A 475 11.34 1.61 7.89
C PHE A 475 12.55 0.98 8.57
N ALA A 476 13.57 0.59 7.80
CA ALA A 476 14.73 -0.08 8.34
C ALA A 476 15.62 0.84 9.18
N ALA A 477 15.79 2.10 8.76
CA ALA A 477 16.48 3.10 9.56
C ALA A 477 15.79 3.34 10.90
N ARG A 478 14.46 3.41 10.89
CA ARG A 478 13.67 3.54 12.11
C ARG A 478 13.77 2.30 12.98
N TYR A 479 13.68 1.11 12.41
CA TYR A 479 13.83 -0.14 13.14
C TYR A 479 15.19 -0.21 13.85
N LEU A 480 16.28 0.08 13.12
CA LEU A 480 17.63 0.09 13.65
C LEU A 480 17.80 1.17 14.73
N ALA A 481 17.28 2.38 14.55
CA ALA A 481 17.37 3.45 15.55
C ALA A 481 16.66 3.11 16.88
N TYR A 482 15.53 2.40 16.82
CA TYR A 482 14.77 2.00 18.00
C TYR A 482 15.36 0.80 18.74
N ARG A 483 16.25 0.03 18.10
CA ARG A 483 16.93 -1.14 18.67
C ARG A 483 18.46 -1.01 18.57
N LEU A 484 18.95 0.22 18.49
CA LEU A 484 20.36 0.50 18.16
C LEU A 484 21.31 -0.15 19.17
N GLU A 485 20.89 -0.24 20.43
CA GLU A 485 21.61 -0.92 21.51
C GLU A 485 21.99 -2.38 21.16
N ALA A 486 21.15 -3.09 20.42
CA ALA A 486 21.37 -4.48 20.03
C ALA A 486 22.23 -4.63 18.76
N HIS A 487 22.27 -3.59 17.91
CA HIS A 487 22.91 -3.65 16.60
C HIS A 487 24.25 -2.91 16.53
N ILE A 488 24.47 -1.88 17.36
CA ILE A 488 25.61 -0.96 17.19
C ILE A 488 26.98 -1.63 17.34
N ASP A 489 27.06 -2.68 18.15
CA ASP A 489 28.29 -3.42 18.42
C ASP A 489 28.44 -4.68 17.53
N THR A 490 27.51 -4.94 16.60
CA THR A 490 27.56 -6.13 15.73
C THR A 490 28.39 -5.88 14.46
N PRO A 491 29.13 -6.88 13.95
CA PRO A 491 29.90 -6.72 12.71
C PRO A 491 29.00 -6.47 11.49
N GLU A 492 27.80 -7.06 11.45
CA GLU A 492 26.85 -6.88 10.36
C GLU A 492 26.37 -5.42 10.24
N PHE A 493 26.24 -4.71 11.36
CA PHE A 493 25.91 -3.28 11.35
C PHE A 493 27.07 -2.44 10.81
N ALA A 494 28.31 -2.75 11.19
CA ALA A 494 29.48 -2.07 10.66
C ALA A 494 29.61 -2.26 9.13
N GLU A 495 29.39 -3.49 8.64
CA GLU A 495 29.35 -3.78 7.19
C GLU A 495 28.24 -3.00 6.47
N LEU A 496 27.05 -2.89 7.07
CA LEU A 496 25.94 -2.13 6.51
C LEU A 496 26.29 -0.64 6.33
N ILE A 497 26.91 -0.03 7.33
CA ILE A 497 27.32 1.39 7.28
C ILE A 497 28.42 1.58 6.23
N GLU A 498 29.37 0.65 6.13
CA GLU A 498 30.39 0.65 5.08
C GLU A 498 29.77 0.56 3.68
N GLU A 499 28.85 -0.39 3.46
CA GLU A 499 28.10 -0.52 2.21
C GLU A 499 27.35 0.78 1.87
N SER A 500 26.64 1.37 2.83
CA SER A 500 25.94 2.64 2.65
C SER A 500 26.89 3.76 2.21
N ALA A 501 28.07 3.87 2.83
CA ALA A 501 29.07 4.88 2.50
C ALA A 501 29.61 4.75 1.06
N PHE A 502 29.75 3.52 0.55
CA PHE A 502 30.28 3.26 -0.80
C PHE A 502 29.25 3.32 -1.94
N ARG A 503 27.95 3.43 -1.64
CA ARG A 503 26.91 3.53 -2.67
C ARG A 503 27.00 4.81 -3.51
N VAL A 504 27.58 5.89 -2.97
CA VAL A 504 27.73 7.18 -3.66
C VAL A 504 29.09 7.27 -4.37
N GLN A 505 29.07 7.30 -5.71
CA GLN A 505 30.30 7.50 -6.50
C GLN A 505 30.81 8.95 -6.40
N GLY A 506 32.04 9.12 -5.91
CA GLY A 506 32.70 10.43 -5.82
C GLY A 506 32.49 11.18 -4.50
N ARG A 507 32.15 10.44 -3.43
CA ARG A 507 31.98 10.96 -2.06
C ARG A 507 33.22 11.75 -1.61
N GLN A 508 32.99 12.98 -1.14
CA GLN A 508 33.99 13.77 -0.41
C GLN A 508 33.94 13.42 1.08
N GLU A 509 35.01 13.68 1.82
CA GLU A 509 35.10 13.40 3.27
C GLU A 509 33.99 14.09 4.10
N THR A 510 33.33 15.13 3.55
CA THR A 510 32.22 15.87 4.18
C THR A 510 30.82 15.43 3.76
N ASP A 511 30.71 14.46 2.85
CA ASP A 511 29.40 14.02 2.35
C ASP A 511 28.77 13.07 3.36
N THR A 512 27.49 13.28 3.66
CA THR A 512 26.81 12.48 4.68
C THR A 512 26.58 11.03 4.25
N ILE A 513 26.50 10.12 5.24
CA ILE A 513 26.16 8.71 5.01
C ILE A 513 24.65 8.59 5.19
N GLU A 514 23.92 8.38 4.09
CA GLU A 514 22.44 8.38 4.06
C GLU A 514 21.83 7.51 5.18
N MET A 515 22.27 6.25 5.29
CA MET A 515 21.74 5.31 6.27
C MET A 515 22.02 5.76 7.72
N LEU A 516 23.20 6.33 7.97
CA LEU A 516 23.58 6.79 9.30
C LEU A 516 22.80 8.05 9.69
N ASP A 517 22.62 8.98 8.75
CA ASP A 517 21.84 10.19 8.95
C ASP A 517 20.38 9.87 9.26
N ASP A 518 19.79 8.92 8.53
CA ASP A 518 18.42 8.46 8.80
C ASP A 518 18.32 7.82 10.20
N ILE A 519 19.31 7.00 10.59
CA ILE A 519 19.36 6.44 11.95
C ILE A 519 19.48 7.56 13.00
N ARG A 520 20.38 8.53 12.80
CA ARG A 520 20.55 9.69 13.71
C ARG A 520 19.25 10.50 13.81
N PHE A 521 18.56 10.71 12.69
CA PHE A 521 17.27 11.40 12.65
C PHE A 521 16.21 10.66 13.48
N TYR A 522 16.01 9.35 13.24
CA TYR A 522 15.01 8.56 13.97
C TYR A 522 15.39 8.31 15.43
N LEU A 523 16.69 8.25 15.75
CA LEU A 523 17.18 8.23 17.12
C LEU A 523 16.82 9.55 17.81
N GLY A 524 17.03 10.68 17.12
CA GLY A 524 16.53 11.99 17.55
C GLY A 524 15.03 11.97 17.82
N GLU A 525 14.20 11.50 16.89
CA GLU A 525 12.74 11.39 17.08
C GLU A 525 12.35 10.51 18.29
N ARG A 526 13.02 9.36 18.47
CA ARG A 526 12.80 8.43 19.59
C ARG A 526 12.91 9.12 20.94
N PHE A 527 13.90 10.02 21.09
CA PHE A 527 14.11 10.75 22.34
C PHE A 527 13.41 12.13 22.36
N ARG A 528 13.12 12.74 21.20
CA ARG A 528 12.45 14.05 21.04
C ARG A 528 11.01 14.09 21.56
N LEU A 529 10.24 13.01 21.35
CA LEU A 529 8.86 12.91 21.87
C LEU A 529 8.77 13.00 23.40
N ARG A 530 9.88 12.84 24.14
CA ARG A 530 9.95 13.04 25.59
C ARG A 530 10.43 14.44 26.00
N PHE A 531 11.02 15.23 25.08
CA PHE A 531 11.56 16.56 25.37
C PHE A 531 10.57 17.71 25.10
N ASP A 532 9.62 17.53 24.17
CA ASP A 532 8.63 18.57 23.80
C ASP A 532 7.56 18.79 24.89
N ASP A 533 7.24 17.79 25.71
CA ASP A 533 6.32 17.91 26.85
C ASP A 533 6.87 18.79 28.01
N ALA A 534 8.16 19.18 27.94
CA ALA A 534 8.85 19.94 29.00
C ALA A 534 9.35 21.33 28.57
N GLY A 535 9.09 21.80 27.34
CA GLY A 535 9.53 23.13 26.90
C GLY A 535 11.05 23.31 26.81
N VAL A 536 11.79 22.22 26.59
CA VAL A 536 13.27 22.18 26.63
C VAL A 536 13.90 22.86 25.41
N GLN A 537 13.15 23.12 24.34
CA GLN A 537 13.58 23.96 23.22
C GLN A 537 14.08 25.34 23.72
N GLU A 538 13.42 25.90 24.75
CA GLU A 538 13.85 27.16 25.38
C GLU A 538 15.06 27.00 26.34
N MET A 539 15.38 25.79 26.80
CA MET A 539 16.56 25.54 27.66
C MET A 539 17.81 25.26 26.83
N MET A 540 17.71 24.54 25.72
CA MET A 540 18.84 24.34 24.80
C MET A 540 19.24 25.65 24.11
N GLU A 541 18.30 26.52 23.74
CA GLU A 541 18.63 27.87 23.24
C GLU A 541 19.35 28.73 24.29
N ARG A 542 19.02 28.54 25.59
CA ARG A 542 19.70 29.23 26.70
C ARG A 542 21.09 28.65 27.00
N GLU A 543 21.30 27.35 26.82
CA GLU A 543 22.62 26.72 26.98
C GLU A 543 23.58 27.03 25.82
N VAL A 544 23.06 27.16 24.59
CA VAL A 544 23.85 27.64 23.46
C VAL A 544 24.21 29.13 23.63
N GLN A 545 23.31 29.93 24.23
CA GLN A 545 23.62 31.31 24.60
C GLN A 545 24.59 31.41 25.79
N SER A 546 24.53 30.53 26.79
CA SER A 546 25.45 30.57 27.94
C SER A 546 26.86 30.13 27.56
N LYS A 547 27.02 29.11 26.69
CA LYS A 547 28.33 28.71 26.15
C LYS A 547 28.96 29.78 25.27
N ASN A 548 28.17 30.57 24.54
CA ASN A 548 28.69 31.70 23.75
C ASN A 548 29.06 32.93 24.61
N VAL A 549 28.48 33.08 25.81
CA VAL A 549 28.80 34.21 26.72
C VAL A 549 30.03 33.93 27.58
N GLU A 550 30.34 32.68 27.91
CA GLU A 550 31.56 32.34 28.69
C GLU A 550 32.85 32.47 27.87
N VAL A 551 32.79 32.37 26.54
CA VAL A 551 33.95 32.56 25.66
C VAL A 551 34.30 34.05 25.49
N ASP A 552 33.31 34.95 25.50
CA ASP A 552 33.52 36.41 25.37
C ASP A 552 33.88 37.11 26.71
N ALA A 553 33.54 36.53 27.86
CA ALA A 553 33.80 37.13 29.17
C ALA A 553 35.23 36.93 29.70
N ALA A 554 36.04 36.08 29.06
CA ALA A 554 37.42 35.80 29.47
C ALA A 554 38.45 36.82 28.94
N GLU A 555 38.12 37.63 27.92
CA GLU A 555 39.07 38.57 27.31
C GLU A 555 39.04 40.01 27.86
N ASP A 556 37.97 40.44 28.57
CA ASP A 556 37.80 41.86 28.95
C ASP A 556 37.93 42.20 30.45
N VAL A 557 38.23 41.23 31.32
CA VAL A 557 38.35 41.45 32.79
C VAL A 557 39.71 42.05 33.22
N SER A 558 40.51 42.59 32.29
CA SER A 558 41.82 43.20 32.61
C SER A 558 41.87 44.73 32.58
N LYS A 559 40.75 45.43 32.39
CA LYS A 559 40.75 46.91 32.37
C LYS A 559 39.59 47.50 33.18
N ILE A 560 39.99 48.28 34.18
CA ILE A 560 39.22 49.31 34.90
C ILE A 560 38.48 48.80 36.15
N THR A 561 39.27 48.56 37.18
CA THR A 561 38.91 49.00 38.54
C THR A 561 39.00 50.53 38.60
N ASP A 562 37.92 51.25 38.89
CA ASP A 562 37.96 52.41 39.79
C ASP A 562 36.57 53.07 39.98
N GLY A 563 36.13 53.12 41.24
CA GLY A 563 35.31 54.21 41.78
C GLY A 563 33.80 54.18 41.54
N VAL A 564 33.04 53.86 42.60
CA VAL A 564 32.16 54.82 43.34
C VAL A 564 31.14 54.05 44.19
N LYS A 565 30.95 54.53 45.42
CA LYS A 565 30.08 54.03 46.50
C LYS A 565 28.63 54.52 46.37
N THR A 566 27.72 53.68 46.88
CA THR A 566 26.46 53.97 47.62
C THR A 566 25.34 54.78 46.97
N LEU A 567 24.11 54.25 46.95
CA LEU A 567 22.96 54.76 47.75
C LEU A 567 21.63 54.04 47.44
N GLU A 568 20.76 54.04 48.44
CA GLU A 568 19.52 53.26 48.61
C GLU A 568 18.25 53.87 47.95
N ILE A 569 17.35 52.96 47.57
CA ILE A 569 15.86 52.94 47.40
C ILE A 569 15.06 54.21 47.80
N PRO A 570 13.90 54.52 47.13
CA PRO A 570 12.60 54.06 47.64
C PRO A 570 11.50 53.73 46.59
N LYS A 571 10.51 52.96 47.08
CA LYS A 571 9.28 52.45 46.44
C LYS A 571 8.14 53.49 46.39
N THR A 572 7.25 53.36 45.39
CA THR A 572 5.78 53.68 45.42
C THR A 572 5.11 52.90 44.27
N ALA A 573 4.33 51.83 44.54
CA ALA A 573 2.85 51.79 44.65
C ALA A 573 2.15 52.13 43.31
N GLU A 574 1.14 51.42 42.77
CA GLU A 574 0.27 50.31 43.20
C GLU A 574 -0.64 49.92 41.99
N LYS A 575 -1.31 48.75 42.08
CA LYS A 575 -2.43 48.17 41.27
C LYS A 575 -2.01 47.31 40.07
N GLY A 576 -2.21 45.99 39.99
CA GLY A 576 -2.98 45.02 40.79
C GLY A 576 -4.09 44.38 39.95
N ALA A 577 -3.93 43.11 39.55
CA ALA A 577 -5.00 42.11 39.35
C ALA A 577 -4.41 40.71 39.01
N ASP A 578 -4.46 39.83 40.01
CA ASP A 578 -4.73 38.38 40.02
C ASP A 578 -4.01 37.41 39.05
N VAL A 579 -2.97 36.77 39.60
CA VAL A 579 -2.52 35.42 39.19
C VAL A 579 -2.99 34.45 40.27
N ALA A 580 -3.91 33.54 39.91
CA ALA A 580 -4.32 32.43 40.76
C ALA A 580 -3.22 31.36 40.83
N GLN A 581 -3.00 30.88 42.04
CA GLN A 581 -2.00 29.92 42.47
C GLN A 581 -2.14 28.55 41.78
N VAL A 582 -1.06 28.04 41.21
CA VAL A 582 -0.87 26.59 40.98
C VAL A 582 0.06 26.06 42.07
N ALA A 583 -0.38 24.99 42.70
CA ALA A 583 0.11 24.49 43.98
C ALA A 583 1.59 24.06 43.95
N ALA A 584 2.30 24.50 45.00
CA ALA A 584 3.65 24.07 45.33
C ALA A 584 3.71 22.55 45.57
N HIS A 585 4.70 21.90 44.95
CA HIS A 585 5.11 20.54 45.28
C HIS A 585 5.54 20.46 46.76
N LYS A 586 4.94 19.50 47.48
CA LYS A 586 5.38 19.09 48.81
C LYS A 586 6.74 18.39 48.69
N GLN A 587 7.66 18.70 49.59
CA GLN A 587 8.87 17.91 49.83
C GLN A 587 8.48 16.44 50.15
N PRO A 588 9.23 15.43 49.66
CA PRO A 588 8.96 14.05 50.03
C PRO A 588 9.28 13.81 51.51
N GLN A 589 8.43 13.02 52.16
CA GLN A 589 8.70 12.46 53.49
C GLN A 589 9.79 11.38 53.37
N GLU A 590 10.72 11.38 54.33
CA GLU A 590 11.75 10.34 54.47
C GLU A 590 11.10 8.94 54.51
N GLY A 591 11.42 8.10 53.51
CA GLY A 591 11.08 6.67 53.53
C GLY A 591 10.34 6.07 52.32
N GLN A 592 10.25 6.77 51.18
CA GLN A 592 9.80 6.15 49.92
C GLN A 592 11.02 5.84 49.04
N GLU A 593 11.17 4.58 48.64
CA GLU A 593 12.14 4.14 47.62
C GLU A 593 11.92 4.98 46.36
N VAL A 594 12.88 5.85 46.04
CA VAL A 594 12.90 6.57 44.77
C VAL A 594 13.22 5.51 43.71
N PRO A 595 12.44 5.40 42.60
CA PRO A 595 12.79 4.48 41.54
C PRO A 595 14.16 4.88 40.98
N GLU A 596 15.17 4.05 41.26
CA GLU A 596 16.51 4.17 40.69
C GLU A 596 16.46 3.63 39.25
N PHE A 597 16.86 4.46 38.28
CA PHE A 597 16.90 4.07 36.87
C PHE A 597 18.36 3.92 36.43
N GLU A 598 18.74 2.75 35.92
CA GLU A 598 20.09 2.50 35.39
C GLU A 598 20.19 2.89 33.91
N THR A 599 21.23 3.64 33.52
CA THR A 599 21.58 3.96 32.13
C THR A 599 22.20 2.75 31.42
N LEU A 600 22.42 2.84 30.09
CA LEU A 600 23.05 1.77 29.30
C LEU A 600 24.46 1.41 29.80
N ASP A 601 25.17 2.37 30.39
CA ASP A 601 26.51 2.18 30.96
C ASP A 601 26.49 1.88 32.47
N GLY A 602 25.30 1.71 33.06
CA GLY A 602 25.12 1.34 34.48
C GLY A 602 25.23 2.51 35.48
N GLU A 603 25.13 3.76 35.02
CA GLU A 603 24.99 4.91 35.92
C GLU A 603 23.56 4.99 36.47
N VAL A 604 23.41 5.27 37.76
CA VAL A 604 22.11 5.36 38.42
C VAL A 604 21.61 6.81 38.39
N THR A 605 20.45 7.04 37.79
CA THR A 605 19.78 8.34 37.75
C THR A 605 18.49 8.34 38.56
N ASN A 606 18.18 9.51 39.13
CA ASN A 606 16.99 9.70 39.96
C ASN A 606 15.72 10.02 39.16
N ASP A 607 15.85 10.21 37.83
CA ASP A 607 14.76 10.56 36.93
C ASP A 607 14.94 9.90 35.55
N GLU A 608 13.83 9.47 34.94
CA GLU A 608 13.76 8.75 33.66
C GLU A 608 14.17 9.66 32.48
N PHE A 609 13.89 10.97 32.58
CA PHE A 609 14.30 11.94 31.57
C PHE A 609 15.82 12.12 31.49
N SER A 610 16.49 12.09 32.65
CA SER A 610 17.96 12.22 32.70
C SER A 610 18.63 10.99 32.12
N LYS A 611 18.08 9.80 32.41
CA LYS A 611 18.51 8.55 31.81
C LYS A 611 18.43 8.57 30.29
N ASP A 612 17.33 9.06 29.74
CA ASP A 612 17.12 9.09 28.29
C ASP A 612 18.06 10.06 27.57
N ALA A 613 18.30 11.24 28.15
CA ALA A 613 19.28 12.19 27.62
C ALA A 613 20.71 11.60 27.62
N ILE A 614 21.09 10.91 28.69
CA ILE A 614 22.40 10.25 28.80
C ILE A 614 22.49 9.09 27.80
N ASN A 615 21.47 8.25 27.70
CA ASN A 615 21.43 7.12 26.75
C ASN A 615 21.51 7.60 25.29
N TYR A 616 20.84 8.71 24.96
CA TYR A 616 20.95 9.32 23.63
C TYR A 616 22.39 9.74 23.32
N GLN A 617 23.07 10.40 24.26
CA GLN A 617 24.46 10.81 24.08
C GLN A 617 25.39 9.60 23.94
N ILE A 618 25.22 8.57 24.76
CA ILE A 618 26.01 7.33 24.68
C ILE A 618 25.87 6.68 23.30
N LEU A 619 24.65 6.57 22.78
CA LEU A 619 24.41 5.97 21.47
C LEU A 619 25.00 6.81 20.33
N MET A 620 24.93 8.14 20.41
CA MET A 620 25.59 9.02 19.45
C MET A 620 27.11 8.88 19.50
N ASP A 621 27.71 8.86 20.69
CA ASP A 621 29.15 8.69 20.86
C ASP A 621 29.63 7.34 20.32
N LYS A 622 28.83 6.27 20.50
CA LYS A 622 29.13 4.94 19.93
C LYS A 622 29.07 4.94 18.40
N LEU A 623 28.12 5.66 17.78
CA LEU A 623 28.06 5.79 16.32
C LEU A 623 29.31 6.50 15.79
N ASP A 624 29.76 7.55 16.47
CA ASP A 624 30.98 8.29 16.10
C ASP A 624 32.25 7.43 16.29
N GLN A 625 32.30 6.59 17.32
CA GLN A 625 33.38 5.62 17.50
C GLN A 625 33.40 4.56 16.39
N LEU A 626 32.23 4.07 15.96
CA LEU A 626 32.12 3.13 14.85
C LEU A 626 32.66 3.73 13.55
N LEU A 627 32.31 4.99 13.26
CA LEU A 627 32.88 5.73 12.12
C LEU A 627 34.40 5.82 12.19
N GLY A 628 34.94 6.18 13.36
CA GLY A 628 36.38 6.22 13.60
C GLY A 628 37.06 4.86 13.36
N ASN A 629 36.43 3.76 13.77
CA ASN A 629 36.94 2.41 13.57
C ASN A 629 36.93 1.98 12.09
N LEU A 630 35.93 2.42 11.32
CA LEU A 630 35.81 2.15 9.89
C LEU A 630 36.66 3.09 9.01
N ASN A 631 37.38 4.06 9.60
CA ASN A 631 38.04 5.16 8.89
C ASN A 631 37.09 5.93 7.96
N LEU A 632 35.83 6.07 8.37
CA LEU A 632 34.83 6.87 7.68
C LEU A 632 34.67 8.19 8.42
N GLU A 633 34.84 9.32 7.75
CA GLU A 633 34.42 10.62 8.26
C GLU A 633 32.99 10.89 7.76
N ALA A 634 32.08 11.36 8.61
CA ALA A 634 30.67 11.64 8.27
C ALA A 634 30.15 12.89 8.98
#